data_AF-A0A8B8C7F2-F1
#
_entry.id   AF-A0A8B8C7F2-F1
#
_cell.length_a   1.000
_cell.length_b   1.000
_cell.length_c   1.000
_cell.angle_alpha   90.00
_cell.angle_beta   90.00
_cell.angle_gamma   90.00
#
_symmetry.space_group_name_H-M   'P 1'
#
loop_
_entity.id
_entity.type
_entity.pdbx_description
1 polymer ?
#
loop_
_entity_poly.entity_id
_entity_poly.type
_entity_poly.pdbx_seq_one_letter_code
_entity_poly.pdbx_strand_id
1 'polypeptide(L)'
;MRRFVQAVSKRTPYSGTVQIIRTMMDLTRIVIILCLSVASAKKNPVTGNNGIGHFCEREQPCQNGGTCGYTRGGYICKCPPGYQGYDCQQAVDACADSPCNQGTCENTAGSYTCICPSGWTGTNCQTATSRVVICAGGRMLLRCEPGEINIVQVLFGRTDASICSLSSSAPTSTDCELSTADAKVRSECEGETSCYVLASSSFFRADPCTGTTKYLSVEYQCV
;
A
#
# COMPACT_ATOMS: atom_id res chain seq x y z
N MET A 1 -62.35 -0.10 21.37
CA MET A 1 -62.67 1.26 21.87
C MET A 1 -61.59 2.22 21.40
N ARG A 2 -61.98 3.34 20.76
CA ARG A 2 -61.24 4.63 20.52
C ARG A 2 -59.86 4.53 19.83
N ARG A 3 -59.61 4.90 18.56
CA ARG A 3 -59.88 6.09 17.70
C ARG A 3 -59.10 7.36 18.09
N PHE A 4 -58.34 7.89 17.10
CA PHE A 4 -57.78 9.27 16.93
C PHE A 4 -56.55 9.65 17.79
N VAL A 5 -55.50 10.38 17.34
CA VAL A 5 -55.32 11.45 16.32
C VAL A 5 -53.86 11.46 15.79
N GLN A 6 -53.65 11.89 14.54
CA GLN A 6 -52.36 12.23 13.91
C GLN A 6 -51.72 13.51 14.49
N ALA A 7 -50.39 13.64 14.44
CA ALA A 7 -49.73 14.96 14.48
C ALA A 7 -48.68 15.05 13.37
N VAL A 8 -49.05 15.79 12.32
CA VAL A 8 -48.15 16.36 11.32
C VAL A 8 -47.53 17.63 11.94
N SER A 9 -46.21 17.79 11.89
CA SER A 9 -45.61 19.12 12.03
C SER A 9 -44.38 19.31 11.13
N LYS A 10 -44.69 19.80 9.94
CA LYS A 10 -44.04 20.88 9.16
C LYS A 10 -42.50 20.94 9.13
N ARG A 11 -41.96 20.74 7.92
CA ARG A 11 -40.68 21.31 7.49
C ARG A 11 -40.77 22.84 7.32
N THR A 12 -39.59 23.46 7.46
CA THR A 12 -39.10 24.77 6.98
C THR A 12 -39.32 26.00 7.88
N PRO A 13 -38.45 27.03 7.84
CA PRO A 13 -37.22 27.21 7.04
C PRO A 13 -35.93 27.49 7.85
N TYR A 14 -34.80 27.23 7.19
CA TYR A 14 -33.46 27.71 7.53
C TYR A 14 -33.47 29.23 7.76
N SER A 15 -33.05 29.67 8.95
CA SER A 15 -32.71 31.07 9.23
C SER A 15 -31.18 31.23 9.15
N GLY A 16 -30.73 31.82 8.04
CA GLY A 16 -29.33 31.91 7.60
C GLY A 16 -28.43 32.89 8.36
N THR A 17 -28.57 33.02 9.68
CA THR A 17 -27.72 33.92 10.49
C THR A 17 -26.92 33.21 11.60
N VAL A 18 -27.12 31.90 11.81
CA VAL A 18 -26.44 31.15 12.89
C VAL A 18 -25.34 30.20 12.39
N GLN A 19 -25.06 30.19 11.07
CA GLN A 19 -24.04 29.32 10.47
C GLN A 19 -22.65 29.97 10.30
N ILE A 20 -22.50 31.28 10.54
CA ILE A 20 -21.23 32.00 10.30
C ILE A 20 -20.40 32.13 11.59
N ILE A 21 -21.02 32.11 12.77
CA ILE A 21 -20.30 32.24 14.05
C ILE A 21 -19.64 30.92 14.48
N ARG A 22 -20.12 29.77 13.97
CA ARG A 22 -19.51 28.46 14.27
C ARG A 22 -18.23 28.17 13.49
N THR A 23 -17.96 28.84 12.37
CA THR A 23 -16.71 28.66 11.61
C THR A 23 -15.57 29.57 12.08
N MET A 24 -15.83 30.60 12.89
CA MET A 24 -14.78 31.44 13.50
C MET A 24 -14.27 30.90 14.85
N MET A 25 -15.01 29.97 15.49
CA MET A 25 -14.60 29.28 16.71
C MET A 25 -13.80 27.97 16.47
N ASP A 26 -13.56 27.59 15.21
CA ASP A 26 -12.71 26.44 14.88
C ASP A 26 -11.29 26.83 14.43
N LEU A 27 -11.08 27.99 13.82
CA LEU A 27 -9.73 28.44 13.44
C LEU A 27 -8.88 28.86 14.65
N THR A 28 -9.49 29.47 15.67
CA THR A 28 -8.80 29.77 16.93
C THR A 28 -8.48 28.52 17.75
N ARG A 29 -9.28 27.45 17.64
CA ARG A 29 -8.98 26.13 18.24
C ARG A 29 -7.91 25.37 17.47
N ILE A 30 -7.90 25.43 16.14
CA ILE A 30 -6.84 24.85 15.30
C ILE A 30 -5.49 25.53 15.57
N VAL A 31 -5.45 26.86 15.75
CA VAL A 31 -4.21 27.58 16.12
C VAL A 31 -3.74 27.19 17.53
N ILE A 32 -4.64 26.96 18.49
CA ILE A 32 -4.26 26.50 19.84
C ILE A 32 -3.78 25.04 19.82
N ILE A 33 -4.39 24.15 19.03
CA ILE A 33 -3.94 22.76 18.88
C ILE A 33 -2.60 22.68 18.12
N LEU A 34 -2.39 23.53 17.11
CA LEU A 34 -1.10 23.69 16.41
C LEU A 34 -0.03 24.35 17.29
N CYS A 35 -0.39 25.23 18.23
CA CYS A 35 0.56 25.80 19.19
C CYS A 35 0.90 24.83 20.34
N LEU A 36 -0.02 23.97 20.77
CA LEU A 36 0.21 22.98 21.82
C LEU A 36 1.13 21.82 21.37
N SER A 37 1.20 21.53 20.06
CA SER A 37 2.16 20.55 19.53
C SER A 37 3.60 21.07 19.44
N VAL A 38 3.85 22.38 19.58
CA VAL A 38 5.22 22.95 19.58
C VAL A 38 5.78 23.17 20.99
N ALA A 39 5.00 22.91 22.05
CA ALA A 39 5.39 23.16 23.44
C ALA A 39 5.90 21.90 24.18
N SER A 40 6.58 20.98 23.49
CA SER A 40 7.29 19.85 24.12
C SER A 40 8.69 19.65 23.56
N ALA A 41 9.44 20.72 23.37
CA ALA A 41 10.89 20.61 23.49
C ALA A 41 11.22 20.45 24.99
N LYS A 42 11.22 19.21 25.51
CA LYS A 42 11.81 18.93 26.82
C LYS A 42 13.25 19.43 26.79
N LYS A 43 13.54 20.63 27.33
CA LYS A 43 14.92 21.04 27.57
C LYS A 43 15.45 20.15 28.68
N ASN A 44 16.55 19.43 28.46
CA ASN A 44 17.18 18.66 29.53
C ASN A 44 17.93 19.62 30.45
N PRO A 45 17.48 19.83 31.71
CA PRO A 45 18.21 20.69 32.63
C PRO A 45 19.44 19.94 33.12
N VAL A 46 20.62 20.28 32.61
CA VAL A 46 21.87 19.83 33.24
C VAL A 46 22.04 20.61 34.54
N THR A 47 21.52 20.07 35.64
CA THR A 47 21.71 20.65 36.98
C THR A 47 23.11 20.32 37.48
N GLY A 48 24.10 21.14 37.14
CA GLY A 48 25.47 21.02 37.65
C GLY A 48 26.42 22.06 37.07
N ASN A 49 26.74 23.09 37.86
CA ASN A 49 27.71 24.13 37.52
C ASN A 49 29.17 23.62 37.55
N ASN A 50 29.53 22.66 36.70
CA ASN A 50 30.92 22.29 36.43
C ASN A 50 31.06 21.68 35.02
N GLY A 51 31.40 22.52 34.04
CA GLY A 51 31.94 22.10 32.73
C GLY A 51 30.90 21.77 31.65
N ILE A 52 30.45 22.79 30.92
CA ILE A 52 29.51 22.76 29.78
C ILE A 52 30.06 22.11 28.49
N GLY A 53 31.03 21.18 28.58
CA GLY A 53 31.81 20.72 27.41
C GLY A 53 31.86 19.22 27.11
N HIS A 54 31.40 18.32 27.99
CA HIS A 54 31.75 16.87 27.86
C HIS A 54 30.61 15.86 28.10
N PHE A 55 29.35 16.29 28.23
CA PHE A 55 28.23 15.37 28.48
C PHE A 55 28.06 14.28 27.39
N CYS A 56 28.21 14.65 26.12
CA CYS A 56 28.13 13.71 24.99
C CYS A 56 29.21 12.62 25.04
N GLU A 57 30.41 12.95 25.53
CA GLU A 57 31.56 12.03 25.59
C GLU A 57 31.50 11.07 26.78
N ARG A 58 30.90 11.51 27.90
CA ARG A 58 30.79 10.70 29.13
C ARG A 58 29.59 9.76 29.11
N GLU A 59 28.42 10.30 28.78
CA GLU A 59 27.13 9.58 28.97
C GLU A 59 26.58 8.99 27.67
N GLN A 60 27.07 9.44 26.50
CA GLN A 60 26.58 9.03 25.18
C GLN A 60 25.04 8.91 25.11
N PRO A 61 24.31 10.00 25.41
CA PRO A 61 22.87 9.92 25.67
C PRO A 61 22.03 9.57 24.44
N CYS A 62 22.54 9.83 23.23
CA CYS A 62 21.83 9.58 21.99
C CYS A 62 21.85 8.09 21.63
N GLN A 63 20.66 7.49 21.61
CA GLN A 63 20.46 6.09 21.28
C GLN A 63 20.40 5.86 19.77
N ASN A 64 20.40 4.59 19.36
CA ASN A 64 20.18 4.14 17.98
C ASN A 64 21.09 4.81 16.93
N GLY A 65 22.32 5.18 17.32
CA GLY A 65 23.29 5.83 16.43
C GLY A 65 23.07 7.34 16.25
N GLY A 66 22.28 7.98 17.12
CA GLY A 66 22.12 9.43 17.14
C GLY A 66 23.44 10.17 17.39
N THR A 67 23.63 11.27 16.67
CA THR A 67 24.82 12.13 16.85
C THR A 67 24.56 13.15 17.96
N CYS A 68 25.37 13.12 19.01
CA CYS A 68 25.24 14.06 20.13
C CYS A 68 25.96 15.38 19.84
N GLY A 69 25.31 16.51 20.13
CA GLY A 69 25.87 17.85 20.03
C GLY A 69 25.66 18.67 21.29
N TYR A 70 26.58 19.60 21.56
CA TYR A 70 26.53 20.47 22.75
C TYR A 70 25.65 21.70 22.52
N THR A 71 24.95 22.15 23.55
CA THR A 71 24.20 23.41 23.56
C THR A 71 24.48 24.20 24.86
N ARG A 72 24.16 25.50 24.88
CA ARG A 72 24.48 26.42 26.00
C ARG A 72 23.88 25.99 27.37
N GLY A 73 22.96 25.02 27.40
CA GLY A 73 22.34 24.51 28.63
C GLY A 73 22.20 22.98 28.69
N GLY A 74 22.87 22.22 27.81
CA GLY A 74 22.75 20.76 27.76
C GLY A 74 23.29 20.14 26.48
N TYR A 75 22.61 19.11 25.97
CA TYR A 75 22.91 18.46 24.70
C TYR A 75 21.69 18.41 23.80
N ILE A 76 21.93 18.10 22.53
CA ILE A 76 20.90 17.78 21.54
C ILE A 76 21.32 16.51 20.80
N CYS A 77 20.36 15.63 20.54
CA CYS A 77 20.59 14.47 19.68
C CYS A 77 20.06 14.75 18.28
N LYS A 78 20.92 14.57 17.27
CA LYS A 78 20.51 14.46 15.87
C LYS A 78 20.22 12.99 15.58
N CYS A 79 18.94 12.65 15.49
CA CYS A 79 18.53 11.28 15.26
C CYS A 79 18.81 10.83 13.82
N PRO A 80 19.22 9.56 13.63
CA PRO A 80 19.28 9.00 12.30
C PRO A 80 17.85 8.77 11.76
N PRO A 81 17.70 8.60 10.43
CA PRO A 81 16.42 8.25 9.84
C PRO A 81 15.79 7.05 10.55
N GLY A 82 14.48 7.13 10.84
CA GLY A 82 13.75 6.06 11.53
C GLY A 82 13.73 6.12 13.04
N TYR A 83 14.39 7.11 13.64
CA TYR A 83 14.33 7.33 15.07
C TYR A 83 13.95 8.77 15.40
N GLN A 84 13.22 8.91 16.48
CA GLN A 84 12.73 10.17 17.03
C GLN A 84 12.76 10.14 18.56
N GLY A 85 12.28 11.22 19.15
CA GLY A 85 12.37 11.43 20.59
C GLY A 85 13.66 12.17 20.96
N TYR A 86 13.69 12.61 22.22
CA TYR A 86 14.74 13.49 22.72
C TYR A 86 16.14 12.88 22.65
N ASP A 87 16.23 11.58 22.91
CA ASP A 87 17.45 10.78 22.93
C ASP A 87 17.49 9.80 21.75
N CYS A 88 16.67 10.00 20.72
CA CYS A 88 16.50 9.07 19.58
C CYS A 88 16.07 7.66 20.01
N GLN A 89 15.38 7.54 21.14
CA GLN A 89 14.98 6.28 21.75
C GLN A 89 13.73 5.67 21.14
N GLN A 90 12.95 6.45 20.38
CA GLN A 90 11.69 6.00 19.78
C GLN A 90 11.92 5.66 18.32
N ALA A 91 11.54 4.47 17.88
CA ALA A 91 11.42 4.21 16.45
C ALA A 91 10.28 5.06 15.88
N VAL A 92 10.49 5.64 14.70
CA VAL A 92 9.42 6.25 13.92
C VAL A 92 8.51 5.14 13.43
N ASP A 93 7.22 5.26 13.70
CA ASP A 93 6.21 4.37 13.10
C ASP A 93 5.77 4.95 11.77
N ALA A 94 6.40 4.49 10.69
CA ALA A 94 6.06 4.92 9.34
C ALA A 94 4.69 4.39 8.88
N CYS A 95 4.06 3.48 9.63
CA CYS A 95 2.71 2.98 9.38
C CYS A 95 1.62 3.81 10.09
N ALA A 96 1.98 4.78 10.94
CA ALA A 96 1.02 5.55 11.74
C ALA A 96 -0.04 6.26 10.88
N ASP A 97 0.34 6.72 9.69
CA ASP A 97 -0.54 7.42 8.75
C ASP A 97 -1.27 6.47 7.79
N SER A 98 -1.18 5.15 7.99
CA SER A 98 -1.78 4.13 7.12
C SER A 98 -1.45 4.34 5.63
N PRO A 99 -0.16 4.34 5.26
CA PRO A 99 0.25 4.68 3.90
C PRO A 99 -0.17 3.64 2.85
N CYS A 100 -0.43 2.39 3.26
CA CYS A 100 -0.90 1.31 2.40
C CYS A 100 -2.41 1.40 2.19
N ASN A 101 -2.86 1.38 0.92
CA ASN A 101 -4.28 1.46 0.60
C ASN A 101 -4.99 0.13 0.89
N GLN A 102 -4.71 -0.87 0.06
CA GLN A 102 -5.38 -2.19 0.14
C GLN A 102 -4.50 -3.25 0.81
N GLY A 103 -3.32 -2.86 1.28
CA GLY A 103 -2.30 -3.76 1.81
C GLY A 103 -2.06 -3.63 3.30
N THR A 104 -1.30 -4.57 3.84
CA THR A 104 -0.82 -4.53 5.23
C THR A 104 0.46 -3.71 5.29
N CYS A 105 0.52 -2.73 6.19
CA CYS A 105 1.72 -1.94 6.43
C CYS A 105 2.66 -2.64 7.41
N GLU A 106 3.91 -2.80 7.02
CA GLU A 106 5.00 -3.23 7.90
C GLU A 106 5.95 -2.07 8.15
N ASN A 107 6.08 -1.67 9.42
CA ASN A 107 7.02 -0.64 9.81
C ASN A 107 8.45 -1.20 9.74
N THR A 108 9.35 -0.44 9.11
CA THR A 108 10.78 -0.79 8.97
C THR A 108 11.64 0.31 9.56
N ALA A 109 12.92 0.05 9.82
CA ALA A 109 13.82 1.07 10.36
C ALA A 109 13.98 2.25 9.37
N GLY A 110 13.23 3.34 9.59
CA GLY A 110 13.29 4.54 8.75
C GLY A 110 12.33 4.58 7.57
N SER A 111 11.46 3.58 7.39
CA SER A 111 10.50 3.53 6.29
C SER A 111 9.34 2.58 6.61
N TYR A 112 8.47 2.33 5.65
CA TYR A 112 7.49 1.25 5.67
C TYR A 112 7.60 0.40 4.39
N THR A 113 7.01 -0.79 4.43
CA THR A 113 6.74 -1.63 3.27
C THR A 113 5.26 -2.01 3.28
N CYS A 114 4.62 -2.01 2.12
CA CYS A 114 3.25 -2.51 1.98
C CYS A 114 3.24 -3.92 1.39
N ILE A 115 2.58 -4.86 2.08
CA ILE A 115 2.27 -6.18 1.55
C ILE A 115 0.93 -6.10 0.85
N CYS A 116 0.95 -6.17 -0.48
CA CYS A 116 -0.27 -6.09 -1.28
C CYS A 116 -0.98 -7.45 -1.36
N PRO A 117 -2.31 -7.50 -1.18
CA PRO A 117 -3.09 -8.70 -1.43
C PRO A 117 -3.15 -8.98 -2.94
N SER A 118 -3.57 -10.20 -3.28
CA SER A 118 -3.86 -10.56 -4.68
C SER A 118 -4.84 -9.58 -5.32
N GLY A 119 -4.55 -9.18 -6.56
CA GLY A 119 -5.35 -8.16 -7.26
C GLY A 119 -4.84 -6.72 -7.09
N TRP A 120 -3.75 -6.50 -6.34
CA TRP A 120 -3.22 -5.17 -6.05
C TRP A 120 -1.69 -5.10 -6.11
N THR A 121 -1.16 -4.01 -6.63
CA THR A 121 0.28 -3.72 -6.68
C THR A 121 0.58 -2.23 -6.48
N GLY A 122 1.86 -1.86 -6.59
CA GLY A 122 2.38 -0.53 -6.35
C GLY A 122 2.94 -0.39 -4.93
N THR A 123 3.77 0.63 -4.71
CA THR A 123 4.44 0.89 -3.42
C THR A 123 3.47 0.93 -2.25
N ASN A 124 2.26 1.45 -2.48
CA ASN A 124 1.21 1.62 -1.47
C ASN A 124 -0.02 0.77 -1.78
N CYS A 125 0.11 -0.27 -2.61
CA CYS A 125 -1.00 -1.13 -3.04
C CYS A 125 -2.19 -0.34 -3.63
N GLN A 126 -1.88 0.74 -4.37
CA GLN A 126 -2.87 1.65 -4.95
C GLN A 126 -3.38 1.21 -6.32
N THR A 127 -2.67 0.30 -6.99
CA THR A 127 -2.96 -0.07 -8.38
C THR A 127 -3.64 -1.43 -8.42
N ALA A 128 -4.88 -1.48 -8.93
CA ALA A 128 -5.61 -2.72 -9.11
C ALA A 128 -5.09 -3.48 -10.34
N THR A 129 -5.04 -4.80 -10.24
CA THR A 129 -4.70 -5.70 -11.35
C THR A 129 -5.93 -6.46 -11.84
N SER A 130 -5.91 -6.82 -13.11
CA SER A 130 -6.92 -7.64 -13.78
C SER A 130 -6.34 -9.02 -14.06
N ARG A 131 -6.97 -10.06 -13.51
CA ARG A 131 -6.62 -11.47 -13.80
C ARG A 131 -7.62 -12.06 -14.77
N VAL A 132 -7.13 -12.56 -15.91
CA VAL A 132 -7.91 -13.31 -16.89
C VAL A 132 -7.41 -14.75 -16.99
N VAL A 133 -8.35 -15.68 -17.16
CA VAL A 133 -8.05 -17.10 -17.35
C VAL A 133 -8.64 -17.55 -18.68
N ILE A 134 -7.81 -18.18 -19.49
CA ILE A 134 -8.12 -18.61 -20.86
C ILE A 134 -7.85 -20.11 -20.93
N CYS A 135 -8.91 -20.89 -21.14
CA CYS A 135 -8.79 -22.34 -21.29
C CYS A 135 -8.17 -22.73 -22.63
N ALA A 136 -7.64 -23.96 -22.74
CA ALA A 136 -6.98 -24.47 -23.94
C ALA A 136 -7.72 -24.14 -25.25
N GLY A 137 -7.00 -23.57 -26.22
CA GLY A 137 -7.55 -23.15 -27.52
C GLY A 137 -8.31 -21.82 -27.50
N GLY A 138 -8.54 -21.23 -26.32
CA GLY A 138 -9.15 -19.92 -26.17
C GLY A 138 -8.22 -18.77 -26.60
N ARG A 139 -8.84 -17.64 -26.92
CA ARG A 139 -8.18 -16.36 -27.22
C ARG A 139 -8.83 -15.24 -26.40
N MET A 140 -8.06 -14.24 -26.01
CA MET A 140 -8.56 -13.06 -25.30
C MET A 140 -7.92 -11.79 -25.85
N LEU A 141 -8.68 -10.70 -25.90
CA LEU A 141 -8.18 -9.35 -26.13
C LEU A 141 -7.93 -8.70 -24.76
N LEU A 142 -6.68 -8.42 -24.43
CA LEU A 142 -6.35 -7.53 -23.32
C LEU A 142 -6.46 -6.09 -23.82
N ARG A 143 -6.99 -5.20 -23.01
CA ARG A 143 -7.18 -3.79 -23.40
C ARG A 143 -7.11 -2.89 -22.17
N CYS A 144 -6.48 -1.74 -22.35
CA CYS A 144 -6.46 -0.65 -21.38
C CYS A 144 -7.12 0.60 -21.95
N GLU A 145 -7.98 1.22 -21.13
CA GLU A 145 -8.67 2.47 -21.45
C GLU A 145 -8.82 3.34 -20.18
N PRO A 146 -8.07 4.45 -20.04
CA PRO A 146 -6.87 4.83 -20.79
C PRO A 146 -5.64 4.02 -20.33
N GLY A 147 -4.50 4.24 -20.99
CA GLY A 147 -3.20 3.72 -20.56
C GLY A 147 -2.68 2.54 -21.37
N GLU A 148 -1.54 2.03 -20.94
CA GLU A 148 -0.81 0.93 -21.56
C GLU A 148 -0.85 -0.31 -20.67
N ILE A 149 -0.80 -1.49 -21.28
CA ILE A 149 -0.78 -2.77 -20.57
C ILE A 149 0.60 -2.96 -19.94
N ASN A 150 0.62 -3.13 -18.61
CA ASN A 150 1.79 -3.61 -17.87
C ASN A 150 1.51 -5.02 -17.33
N ILE A 151 2.28 -6.01 -17.79
CA ILE A 151 2.11 -7.41 -17.39
C ILE A 151 2.71 -7.61 -15.99
N VAL A 152 1.92 -8.20 -15.09
CA VAL A 152 2.31 -8.45 -13.69
C VAL A 152 2.80 -9.87 -13.52
N GLN A 153 1.98 -10.85 -13.90
CA GLN A 153 2.34 -12.26 -13.86
C GLN A 153 1.62 -13.07 -14.93
N VAL A 154 2.29 -14.11 -15.42
CA VAL A 154 1.76 -14.99 -16.47
C VAL A 154 2.01 -16.43 -16.07
N LEU A 155 0.99 -17.26 -16.23
CA LEU A 155 1.11 -18.71 -16.09
C LEU A 155 0.54 -19.36 -17.33
N PHE A 156 1.35 -20.19 -18.00
CA PHE A 156 0.86 -21.14 -19.00
C PHE A 156 1.18 -22.55 -18.54
N GLY A 157 0.16 -23.35 -18.28
CA GLY A 157 0.35 -24.65 -17.66
C GLY A 157 -0.91 -25.14 -16.95
N ARG A 158 -0.72 -25.82 -15.83
CA ARG A 158 -1.79 -26.21 -14.91
C ARG A 158 -1.24 -26.30 -13.50
N THR A 159 -1.69 -25.39 -12.64
CA THR A 159 -1.40 -25.40 -11.19
C THR A 159 -2.64 -25.62 -10.33
N ASP A 160 -3.82 -25.72 -10.96
CA ASP A 160 -5.10 -25.85 -10.27
C ASP A 160 -5.99 -26.87 -11.00
N ALA A 161 -6.55 -27.83 -10.24
CA ALA A 161 -7.40 -28.89 -10.75
C ALA A 161 -8.84 -28.45 -11.04
N SER A 162 -9.28 -27.30 -10.51
CA SER A 162 -10.63 -26.76 -10.69
C SER A 162 -10.72 -25.82 -11.91
N ILE A 163 -9.61 -25.19 -12.28
CA ILE A 163 -9.57 -24.25 -13.39
C ILE A 163 -9.63 -24.98 -14.74
N CYS A 164 -10.56 -24.54 -15.59
CA CYS A 164 -10.77 -25.09 -16.94
C CYS A 164 -11.04 -26.61 -16.96
N SER A 165 -11.80 -27.10 -15.97
CA SER A 165 -12.07 -28.53 -15.76
C SER A 165 -13.38 -28.98 -16.41
N LEU A 166 -13.53 -28.64 -17.69
CA LEU A 166 -14.70 -29.04 -18.48
C LEU A 166 -14.74 -30.55 -18.82
N SER A 167 -13.69 -31.31 -18.48
CA SER A 167 -13.62 -32.76 -18.70
C SER A 167 -13.95 -33.56 -17.43
N SER A 168 -14.67 -34.68 -17.62
CA SER A 168 -14.98 -35.68 -16.59
C SER A 168 -13.77 -36.48 -16.09
N SER A 169 -12.59 -36.29 -16.69
CA SER A 169 -11.32 -36.81 -16.20
C SER A 169 -10.55 -35.72 -15.45
N ALA A 170 -10.14 -36.05 -14.22
CA ALA A 170 -9.23 -35.23 -13.44
C ALA A 170 -7.92 -35.00 -14.22
N PRO A 171 -7.28 -33.83 -14.09
CA PRO A 171 -6.01 -33.58 -14.75
C PRO A 171 -4.93 -34.54 -14.25
N THR A 172 -4.05 -34.97 -15.14
CA THR A 172 -2.95 -35.90 -14.84
C THR A 172 -1.83 -35.27 -14.00
N SER A 173 -1.76 -33.93 -13.95
CA SER A 173 -0.85 -33.17 -13.10
C SER A 173 -1.42 -31.77 -12.84
N THR A 174 -1.11 -31.22 -11.66
CA THR A 174 -1.31 -29.81 -11.27
C THR A 174 0.01 -29.14 -10.92
N ASP A 175 1.13 -29.70 -11.39
CA ASP A 175 2.46 -29.13 -11.19
C ASP A 175 3.13 -29.03 -12.56
N CYS A 176 2.66 -28.05 -13.34
CA CYS A 176 3.10 -27.81 -14.70
C CYS A 176 3.02 -26.34 -15.02
N GLU A 177 4.16 -25.74 -15.33
CA GLU A 177 4.25 -24.33 -15.70
C GLU A 177 5.39 -24.14 -16.71
N LEU A 178 5.14 -23.31 -17.71
CA LEU A 178 6.16 -22.90 -18.67
C LEU A 178 6.84 -21.60 -18.20
N SER A 179 8.10 -21.70 -17.78
CA SER A 179 8.89 -20.56 -17.29
C SER A 179 9.10 -19.43 -18.32
N THR A 180 8.98 -19.72 -19.61
CA THR A 180 9.14 -18.72 -20.69
C THR A 180 7.83 -18.03 -21.09
N ALA A 181 6.70 -18.38 -20.44
CA ALA A 181 5.40 -17.83 -20.78
C ALA A 181 5.32 -16.31 -20.55
N ASP A 182 5.90 -15.82 -19.46
CA ASP A 182 5.93 -14.40 -19.12
C ASP A 182 6.62 -13.57 -20.21
N ALA A 183 7.84 -13.95 -20.58
CA ALA A 183 8.60 -13.27 -21.64
C ALA A 183 7.84 -13.26 -22.98
N LYS A 184 7.15 -14.36 -23.31
CA LYS A 184 6.36 -14.44 -24.54
C LYS A 184 5.17 -13.48 -24.51
N VAL A 185 4.40 -13.43 -23.43
CA VAL A 185 3.23 -12.52 -23.33
C VAL A 185 3.69 -11.07 -23.26
N ARG A 186 4.75 -10.75 -22.51
CA ARG A 186 5.34 -9.40 -22.49
C ARG A 186 5.74 -8.92 -23.87
N SER A 187 6.38 -9.78 -24.67
CA SER A 187 6.79 -9.41 -26.04
C SER A 187 5.64 -9.06 -26.99
N GLU A 188 4.40 -9.46 -26.66
CA GLU A 188 3.20 -9.23 -27.48
C GLU A 188 2.29 -8.13 -26.93
N CYS A 189 2.42 -7.78 -25.64
CA CYS A 189 1.42 -7.01 -24.92
C CYS A 189 1.97 -5.85 -24.06
N GLU A 190 3.22 -5.92 -23.61
CA GLU A 190 3.79 -4.90 -22.73
C GLU A 190 3.88 -3.55 -23.46
N GLY A 191 3.34 -2.48 -22.87
CA GLY A 191 3.33 -1.14 -23.46
C GLY A 191 2.27 -0.94 -24.55
N GLU A 192 1.49 -1.95 -24.90
CA GLU A 192 0.42 -1.83 -25.89
C GLU A 192 -0.89 -1.38 -25.23
N THR A 193 -1.73 -0.64 -25.95
CA THR A 193 -3.09 -0.31 -25.47
C THR A 193 -4.04 -1.50 -25.56
N SER A 194 -3.73 -2.46 -26.45
CA SER A 194 -4.48 -3.70 -26.60
C SER A 194 -3.66 -4.78 -27.30
N CYS A 195 -3.79 -6.05 -26.89
CA CYS A 195 -3.11 -7.18 -27.52
C CYS A 195 -3.97 -8.46 -27.46
N TYR A 196 -3.68 -9.42 -28.34
CA TYR A 196 -4.31 -10.75 -28.27
C TYR A 196 -3.36 -11.78 -27.68
N VAL A 197 -3.88 -12.59 -26.75
CA VAL A 197 -3.18 -13.75 -26.19
C VAL A 197 -3.96 -15.02 -26.45
N LEU A 198 -3.24 -16.13 -26.63
CA LEU A 198 -3.82 -17.44 -26.96
C LEU A 198 -3.32 -18.51 -25.99
N ALA A 199 -4.24 -19.32 -25.45
CA ALA A 199 -3.91 -20.46 -24.59
C ALA A 199 -3.55 -21.68 -25.45
N SER A 200 -2.41 -21.63 -26.14
CA SER A 200 -1.97 -22.69 -27.05
C SER A 200 -0.46 -22.94 -26.99
N SER A 201 -0.04 -24.21 -26.97
CA SER A 201 1.37 -24.59 -27.07
C SER A 201 2.03 -24.08 -28.36
N SER A 202 1.25 -23.82 -29.42
CA SER A 202 1.77 -23.19 -30.66
C SER A 202 2.10 -21.71 -30.49
N PHE A 203 1.34 -20.97 -29.67
CA PHE A 203 1.61 -19.56 -29.35
C PHE A 203 2.90 -19.44 -28.53
N PHE A 204 3.09 -20.35 -27.57
CA PHE A 204 4.28 -20.41 -26.73
C PHE A 204 5.47 -21.15 -27.37
N ARG A 205 5.27 -21.83 -28.51
CA ARG A 205 6.24 -22.70 -29.18
C ARG A 205 6.84 -23.77 -28.25
N ALA A 206 6.12 -24.12 -27.19
CA ALA A 206 6.55 -25.05 -26.15
C ALA A 206 5.32 -25.64 -25.46
N ASP A 207 5.47 -26.88 -24.97
CA ASP A 207 4.46 -27.54 -24.14
C ASP A 207 5.10 -28.00 -22.82
N PRO A 208 4.74 -27.40 -21.66
CA PRO A 208 5.33 -27.76 -20.38
C PRO A 208 4.86 -29.14 -19.84
N CYS A 209 3.72 -29.66 -20.29
CA CYS A 209 3.20 -30.95 -19.84
C CYS A 209 2.31 -31.59 -20.91
N THR A 210 2.88 -32.59 -21.59
CA THR A 210 2.18 -33.35 -22.63
C THR A 210 1.08 -34.21 -22.00
N GLY A 211 -0.10 -34.23 -22.62
CA GLY A 211 -1.26 -34.99 -22.15
C GLY A 211 -2.06 -34.33 -21.02
N THR A 212 -1.58 -33.22 -20.45
CA THR A 212 -2.34 -32.40 -19.50
C THR A 212 -2.94 -31.19 -20.23
N THR A 213 -4.25 -30.99 -20.08
CA THR A 213 -4.94 -29.78 -20.59
C THR A 213 -4.39 -28.56 -19.87
N LYS A 214 -3.93 -27.54 -20.60
CA LYS A 214 -3.36 -26.32 -20.00
C LYS A 214 -4.36 -25.17 -20.00
N TYR A 215 -4.10 -24.16 -19.18
CA TYR A 215 -4.74 -22.86 -19.26
C TYR A 215 -3.68 -21.75 -19.24
N LEU A 216 -4.05 -20.60 -19.76
CA LEU A 216 -3.27 -19.37 -19.67
C LEU A 216 -3.94 -18.47 -18.63
N SER A 217 -3.23 -18.11 -17.57
CA SER A 217 -3.62 -17.04 -16.65
C SER A 217 -2.72 -15.84 -16.92
N VAL A 218 -3.31 -14.67 -17.17
CA VAL A 218 -2.58 -13.41 -17.31
C VAL A 218 -3.11 -12.43 -16.27
N GLU A 219 -2.22 -11.88 -15.46
CA GLU A 219 -2.50 -10.75 -14.61
C GLU A 219 -1.77 -9.52 -15.14
N TYR A 220 -2.51 -8.45 -15.34
CA TYR A 220 -1.99 -7.20 -15.90
C TYR A 220 -2.67 -6.01 -15.25
N GLN A 221 -2.10 -4.83 -15.43
CA GLN A 221 -2.67 -3.55 -15.01
C GLN A 221 -2.57 -2.54 -16.15
N CYS A 222 -3.39 -1.49 -16.07
CA CYS A 222 -3.35 -0.36 -16.97
C CYS A 222 -2.62 0.79 -16.28
N VAL A 223 -1.54 1.26 -16.89
CA VAL A 223 -0.68 2.34 -16.35
C VAL A 223 -0.61 3.55 -17.27
#